data_AF-A0A564T7Y9-F1
#
_entry.id   AF-A0A564T7Y9-F1
#
_cell.length_a   1.000
_cell.length_b   1.000
_cell.length_c   1.000
_cell.angle_alpha   90.00
_cell.angle_beta   90.00
_cell.angle_gamma   90.00
#
_symmetry.space_group_name_H-M   'P 1'
#
loop_
_entity.id
_entity.type
_entity.pdbx_description
1 polymer ?
#
loop_
_entity_poly.entity_id
_entity_poly.type
_entity_poly.pdbx_seq_one_letter_code
_entity_poly.pdbx_strand_id
1 'polypeptide(L)'
;MKIEFIHWVIFSIIEAVSVVYCYKKISRVNKVNIHFTLLCLGIVFLTDFTTLIHYSVRYMMFFIQPLFFYLYFFKIKKVKKHLSVFLALFLSLAVSSSETFFSVIISSVTGDEFVDRYWGLFYIFINIISLIFILKAIDYFKFNFKYLINCKNKCNIYSNSSTRAS
;
A
#
# COMPACT_ATOMS: atom_id res chain seq x y z
N MET A 1 21.44 -14.19 -13.20
CA MET A 1 20.33 -15.13 -12.91
C MET A 1 20.09 -15.43 -11.42
N LYS A 2 20.97 -16.11 -10.66
CA LYS A 2 20.67 -16.45 -9.24
C LYS A 2 20.55 -15.22 -8.30
N ILE A 3 21.44 -14.23 -8.44
CA ILE A 3 21.49 -13.05 -7.57
C ILE A 3 20.32 -12.09 -7.85
N GLU A 4 19.98 -11.87 -9.12
CA GLU A 4 18.88 -10.98 -9.50
C GLU A 4 17.53 -11.51 -9.03
N PHE A 5 17.32 -12.82 -9.13
CA PHE A 5 16.12 -13.46 -8.61
C PHE A 5 15.97 -13.25 -7.09
N ILE A 6 17.08 -13.35 -6.34
CA ILE A 6 17.08 -13.09 -4.89
C ILE A 6 16.71 -11.63 -4.60
N HIS A 7 17.30 -10.67 -5.30
CA HIS A 7 16.97 -9.25 -5.13
C HIS A 7 15.50 -8.98 -5.42
N TRP A 8 14.95 -9.63 -6.44
CA TRP A 8 13.56 -9.48 -6.82
C TRP A 8 12.61 -10.02 -5.74
N VAL A 9 12.88 -11.23 -5.22
CA VAL A 9 12.10 -11.79 -4.10
C VAL A 9 12.18 -10.90 -2.85
N ILE A 10 13.36 -10.37 -2.53
CA ILE A 10 13.54 -9.44 -1.41
C ILE A 10 12.72 -8.17 -1.63
N PHE A 11 12.79 -7.60 -2.84
CA PHE A 11 12.04 -6.41 -3.23
C PHE A 11 10.53 -6.63 -3.06
N SER A 12 9.99 -7.75 -3.55
CA SER A 12 8.56 -8.11 -3.40
C SER A 12 8.15 -8.21 -1.92
N ILE A 13 8.98 -8.83 -1.08
CA ILE A 13 8.70 -8.99 0.35
C ILE A 13 8.68 -7.62 1.03
N ILE A 14 9.63 -6.74 0.72
CA ILE A 14 9.69 -5.40 1.29
C ILE A 14 8.46 -4.59 0.88
N GLU A 15 8.08 -4.59 -0.40
CA GLU A 15 6.89 -3.88 -0.88
C GLU A 15 5.62 -4.37 -0.19
N ALA A 16 5.43 -5.69 -0.08
CA ALA A 16 4.30 -6.27 0.64
C ALA A 16 4.29 -5.87 2.13
N VAL A 17 5.45 -5.86 2.78
CA VAL A 17 5.59 -5.40 4.17
C VAL A 17 5.26 -3.91 4.29
N SER A 18 5.71 -3.07 3.34
CA SER A 18 5.44 -1.64 3.30
C SER A 18 3.94 -1.34 3.26
N VAL A 19 3.21 -2.02 2.38
CA VAL A 19 1.74 -1.92 2.26
C VAL A 19 1.06 -2.34 3.57
N VAL A 20 1.48 -3.46 4.16
CA VAL A 20 0.90 -3.97 5.42
C VAL A 20 1.16 -3.02 6.59
N TYR A 21 2.37 -2.47 6.68
CA TYR A 21 2.73 -1.52 7.75
C TYR A 21 1.99 -0.20 7.61
N CYS A 22 1.87 0.32 6.38
CA CYS A 22 1.06 1.49 6.09
C CYS A 22 -0.38 1.25 6.54
N TYR A 23 -0.99 0.13 6.14
CA TYR A 23 -2.35 -0.21 6.55
C TYR A 23 -2.51 -0.31 8.08
N LYS A 24 -1.56 -0.97 8.76
CA LYS A 24 -1.53 -1.09 10.22
C LYS A 24 -1.53 0.29 10.88
N LYS A 25 -0.67 1.19 10.38
CA LYS A 25 -0.50 2.55 10.89
C LYS A 25 -1.76 3.39 10.69
N ILE A 26 -2.30 3.39 9.47
CA ILE A 26 -3.51 4.11 9.06
C ILE A 26 -4.73 3.66 9.88
N SER A 27 -4.86 2.35 10.09
CA SER A 27 -6.00 1.75 10.80
C SER A 27 -5.84 1.75 12.32
N ARG A 28 -4.64 2.09 12.85
CA ARG A 28 -4.28 1.98 14.27
C ARG A 28 -4.68 0.64 14.90
N VAL A 29 -4.49 -0.44 14.14
CA VAL A 29 -4.78 -1.80 14.60
C VAL A 29 -3.55 -2.38 15.29
N ASN A 30 -3.72 -2.89 16.50
CA ASN A 30 -2.60 -3.42 17.29
C ASN A 30 -2.03 -4.72 16.70
N LYS A 31 -2.84 -5.51 15.98
CA LYS A 31 -2.44 -6.79 15.38
C LYS A 31 -2.44 -6.70 13.86
N VAL A 32 -1.35 -7.19 13.26
CA VAL A 32 -1.24 -7.40 11.81
C VAL A 32 -2.22 -8.51 11.43
N ASN A 33 -3.04 -8.26 10.40
CA ASN A 33 -3.98 -9.28 9.93
C ASN A 33 -3.27 -10.22 8.94
N ILE A 34 -3.11 -11.48 9.34
CA ILE A 34 -2.46 -12.52 8.52
C ILE A 34 -3.15 -12.64 7.15
N HIS A 35 -4.48 -12.58 7.10
CA HIS A 35 -5.21 -12.70 5.84
C HIS A 35 -4.96 -11.52 4.88
N PHE A 36 -4.81 -10.30 5.42
CA PHE A 36 -4.44 -9.14 4.61
C PHE A 36 -3.00 -9.22 4.13
N THR A 37 -2.11 -9.72 4.99
CA THR A 37 -0.68 -9.89 4.69
C THR A 37 -0.49 -10.89 3.56
N LEU A 38 -1.17 -12.04 3.63
CA LEU A 38 -1.13 -13.06 2.59
C LEU A 38 -1.68 -12.54 1.26
N LEU A 39 -2.75 -11.74 1.30
CA LEU A 39 -3.29 -11.09 0.11
C LEU A 39 -2.30 -10.08 -0.50
N CYS A 40 -1.65 -9.25 0.31
CA CYS A 40 -0.63 -8.31 -0.18
C CYS A 40 0.54 -9.05 -0.81
N LEU A 41 1.05 -10.09 -0.12
CA LEU A 41 2.15 -10.90 -0.61
C LEU A 41 1.78 -11.59 -1.93
N GLY A 42 0.59 -12.20 -2.02
CA GLY A 42 0.12 -12.82 -3.25
C GLY A 42 -0.02 -11.85 -4.43
N ILE A 43 -0.51 -10.64 -4.20
CA ILE A 43 -0.66 -9.64 -5.27
C ILE A 43 0.70 -9.12 -5.73
N VAL A 44 1.60 -8.78 -4.82
CA VAL A 44 2.94 -8.27 -5.18
C VAL A 44 3.70 -9.33 -5.96
N PHE A 45 3.74 -10.58 -5.46
CA PHE A 45 4.35 -11.69 -6.22
C PHE A 45 3.69 -11.89 -7.58
N LEU A 46 2.36 -11.80 -7.70
CA LEU A 46 1.68 -11.94 -8.98
C LEU A 46 2.07 -10.82 -9.95
N THR A 47 2.08 -9.57 -9.51
CA THR A 47 2.53 -8.41 -10.28
C THR A 47 3.95 -8.62 -10.79
N ASP A 48 4.83 -9.08 -9.92
CA ASP A 48 6.19 -9.42 -10.25
C ASP A 48 6.20 -10.55 -11.31
N PHE A 49 5.52 -11.67 -11.11
CA PHE A 49 5.46 -12.75 -12.13
C PHE A 49 5.01 -12.25 -13.52
N THR A 50 4.15 -11.23 -13.62
CA THR A 50 3.76 -10.68 -14.92
C THR A 50 4.90 -10.01 -15.69
N THR A 51 5.99 -9.58 -15.03
CA THR A 51 7.16 -9.02 -15.72
C THR A 51 7.90 -10.04 -16.55
N LEU A 52 7.78 -11.34 -16.23
CA LEU A 52 8.35 -12.43 -17.03
C LEU A 52 7.63 -12.58 -18.37
N ILE A 53 6.36 -12.15 -18.45
CA ILE A 53 5.56 -12.21 -19.68
C ILE A 53 5.83 -10.96 -20.51
N HIS A 54 5.56 -9.77 -19.96
CA HIS A 54 5.80 -8.51 -20.65
C HIS A 54 5.72 -7.31 -19.69
N TYR A 55 6.58 -6.30 -19.90
CA TYR A 55 6.64 -5.12 -19.03
C TYR A 55 5.33 -4.31 -19.02
N SER A 56 4.63 -4.20 -20.15
CA SER A 56 3.31 -3.53 -20.22
C SER A 56 2.23 -4.18 -19.33
N VAL A 57 2.30 -5.50 -19.13
CA VAL A 57 1.31 -6.23 -18.30
C VAL A 57 1.50 -5.89 -16.82
N ARG A 58 2.76 -5.69 -16.40
CA ARG A 58 3.09 -5.21 -15.04
C ARG A 58 2.41 -3.88 -14.73
N TYR A 59 2.45 -2.93 -15.67
CA TYR A 59 1.79 -1.64 -15.49
C TYR A 59 0.28 -1.74 -15.37
N MET A 60 -0.35 -2.65 -16.12
CA MET A 60 -1.77 -2.95 -15.95
C MET A 60 -2.07 -3.51 -14.57
N MET A 61 -1.18 -4.35 -14.02
CA MET A 61 -1.36 -4.89 -12.66
C MET A 61 -1.31 -3.81 -11.57
N PHE A 62 -0.48 -2.77 -11.71
CA PHE A 62 -0.51 -1.63 -10.79
C PHE A 62 -1.87 -0.91 -10.77
N PHE A 63 -2.57 -0.87 -11.90
CA PHE A 63 -3.92 -0.31 -11.97
C PHE A 63 -4.98 -1.24 -11.36
N ILE A 64 -4.78 -2.55 -11.46
CA ILE A 64 -5.72 -3.57 -10.93
C ILE A 64 -5.50 -3.80 -9.42
N GLN A 65 -4.29 -3.61 -8.91
CA GLN A 65 -3.93 -3.85 -7.51
C GLN A 65 -4.87 -3.17 -6.48
N PRO A 66 -5.25 -1.88 -6.63
CA PRO A 66 -6.25 -1.25 -5.77
C PRO A 66 -7.61 -1.98 -5.77
N LEU A 67 -7.99 -2.64 -6.86
CA LEU A 67 -9.27 -3.35 -6.94
C LEU A 67 -9.30 -4.58 -6.02
N PHE A 68 -8.19 -5.30 -5.89
CA PHE A 68 -8.07 -6.41 -4.94
C PHE A 68 -8.15 -5.92 -3.49
N PHE A 69 -7.48 -4.81 -3.16
CA PHE A 69 -7.59 -4.19 -1.84
C PHE A 69 -9.02 -3.71 -1.55
N TYR A 70 -9.70 -3.13 -2.54
CA TYR A 70 -11.10 -2.74 -2.42
C TYR A 70 -12.00 -3.94 -2.11
N LEU A 71 -11.86 -5.05 -2.87
CA LEU A 71 -12.63 -6.27 -2.65
C LEU A 71 -12.41 -6.82 -1.24
N TYR A 72 -11.16 -6.81 -0.76
CA TYR A 72 -10.82 -7.20 0.61
C TYR A 72 -11.54 -6.32 1.64
N PHE A 73 -11.42 -4.99 1.53
CA PHE A 73 -12.00 -4.07 2.51
C PHE A 73 -13.53 -4.10 2.49
N PHE A 74 -14.14 -4.20 1.32
CA PHE A 74 -15.58 -4.23 1.17
C PHE A 74 -16.21 -5.57 1.58
N LYS A 75 -15.72 -6.70 1.04
CA LYS A 75 -16.35 -8.01 1.29
C LYS A 75 -15.95 -8.62 2.63
N ILE A 76 -14.66 -8.54 2.99
CA ILE A 76 -14.12 -9.24 4.16
C ILE A 76 -14.19 -8.36 5.40
N LYS A 77 -13.70 -7.12 5.30
CA LYS A 77 -13.74 -6.17 6.43
C LYS A 77 -15.07 -5.42 6.58
N LYS A 78 -16.00 -5.58 5.62
CA LYS A 78 -17.31 -4.91 5.62
C LYS A 78 -17.22 -3.40 5.81
N VAL A 79 -16.17 -2.79 5.27
CA VAL A 79 -16.00 -1.33 5.24
C VAL A 79 -16.96 -0.74 4.19
N LYS A 80 -17.48 0.46 4.46
CA LYS A 80 -18.40 1.15 3.53
C LYS A 80 -17.76 1.32 2.16
N LYS A 81 -18.53 1.12 1.10
CA LYS A 81 -18.09 1.17 -0.31
C LYS A 81 -17.13 2.32 -0.61
N HIS A 82 -17.53 3.56 -0.35
CA HIS A 82 -16.68 4.75 -0.63
C HIS A 82 -15.38 4.76 0.16
N LEU A 83 -15.43 4.36 1.44
CA LEU A 83 -14.24 4.32 2.30
C LEU A 83 -13.30 3.18 1.90
N SER A 84 -13.83 2.05 1.46
CA SER A 84 -13.05 0.93 0.92
C SER A 84 -12.30 1.34 -0.34
N VAL A 85 -12.95 2.07 -1.25
CA VAL A 85 -12.30 2.59 -2.47
C VAL A 85 -11.18 3.56 -2.11
N PHE A 86 -11.48 4.52 -1.23
CA PHE A 86 -10.50 5.50 -0.80
C PHE A 86 -9.29 4.83 -0.12
N LEU A 87 -9.52 3.90 0.80
CA LEU A 87 -8.45 3.20 1.52
C LEU A 87 -7.59 2.34 0.57
N ALA A 88 -8.22 1.65 -0.37
CA ALA A 88 -7.51 0.84 -1.36
C ALA A 88 -6.60 1.69 -2.26
N LEU A 89 -7.16 2.77 -2.83
CA LEU A 89 -6.40 3.70 -3.65
C LEU A 89 -5.30 4.38 -2.84
N PHE A 90 -5.63 4.88 -1.66
CA PHE A 90 -4.65 5.54 -0.79
C PHE A 90 -3.47 4.60 -0.49
N LEU A 91 -3.73 3.34 -0.15
CA LEU A 91 -2.66 2.42 0.22
C LEU A 91 -1.74 2.09 -0.95
N SER A 92 -2.30 1.81 -2.13
CA SER A 92 -1.53 1.55 -3.35
C SER A 92 -0.73 2.78 -3.76
N LEU A 93 -1.37 3.95 -3.86
CA LEU A 93 -0.68 5.16 -4.28
C LEU A 93 0.36 5.62 -3.26
N ALA A 94 0.09 5.52 -1.96
CA ALA A 94 1.00 5.97 -0.92
C ALA A 94 2.37 5.29 -1.02
N VAL A 95 2.39 3.96 -1.21
CA VAL A 95 3.62 3.18 -1.34
C VAL A 95 4.29 3.45 -2.69
N SER A 96 3.59 3.25 -3.81
CA SER A 96 4.20 3.38 -5.14
C SER A 96 4.67 4.80 -5.47
N SER A 97 3.94 5.83 -5.02
CA SER A 97 4.32 7.23 -5.27
C SER A 97 5.56 7.65 -4.49
N SER A 98 5.68 7.21 -3.22
CA SER A 98 6.84 7.55 -2.40
C SER A 98 8.11 6.84 -2.89
N GLU A 99 7.99 5.58 -3.32
CA GLU A 99 9.10 4.84 -3.94
C GLU A 99 9.57 5.53 -5.23
N THR A 100 8.64 5.87 -6.12
CA THR A 100 8.95 6.56 -7.38
C THR A 100 9.58 7.93 -7.13
N PHE A 101 9.03 8.70 -6.19
CA PHE A 101 9.54 10.02 -5.83
C PHE A 101 11.00 9.97 -5.36
N PHE A 102 11.32 9.08 -4.42
CA PHE A 102 12.70 8.94 -3.95
C PHE A 102 13.63 8.35 -5.00
N SER A 103 13.15 7.39 -5.80
CA SER A 103 13.93 6.81 -6.91
C SER A 103 14.35 7.90 -7.89
N VAL A 104 13.44 8.78 -8.30
CA VAL A 104 13.74 9.86 -9.26
C VAL A 104 14.72 10.86 -8.66
N ILE A 105 14.50 11.30 -7.42
CA ILE A 105 15.38 12.28 -6.77
C ILE A 105 16.79 11.72 -6.60
N ILE A 106 16.92 10.50 -6.07
CA ILE A 106 18.23 9.92 -5.77
C ILE A 106 18.95 9.55 -7.07
N SER A 107 18.25 8.97 -8.06
CA SER A 107 18.85 8.69 -9.39
C SER A 107 19.37 9.97 -10.04
N SER A 108 18.64 11.08 -9.91
CA SER A 108 19.06 12.38 -10.46
C SER A 108 20.35 12.91 -9.82
N VAL A 109 20.63 12.53 -8.56
CA VAL A 109 21.85 12.94 -7.84
C VAL A 109 23.01 11.98 -8.11
N THR A 110 22.75 10.67 -8.17
CA THR A 110 23.80 9.64 -8.33
C THR A 110 24.18 9.38 -9.79
N GLY A 111 23.29 9.70 -10.73
CA GLY A 111 23.42 9.38 -12.16
C GLY A 111 22.92 7.97 -12.50
N ASP A 112 22.44 7.80 -13.73
CA ASP A 112 21.82 6.56 -14.20
C ASP A 112 22.82 5.38 -14.24
N GLU A 113 24.09 5.64 -14.59
CA GLU A 113 25.14 4.60 -14.60
C GLU A 113 25.34 3.94 -13.23
N PHE A 114 25.18 4.69 -12.14
CA PHE A 114 25.26 4.15 -10.78
C PHE A 114 24.06 3.27 -10.47
N VAL A 115 22.86 3.70 -10.87
CA VAL A 115 21.62 2.96 -10.65
C VAL A 115 21.65 1.64 -11.41
N ASP A 116 22.10 1.64 -12.66
CA ASP A 116 22.21 0.42 -13.46
C ASP A 116 23.23 -0.57 -12.87
N ARG A 117 24.35 -0.06 -12.35
CA ARG A 117 25.38 -0.91 -11.72
C ARG A 117 24.91 -1.54 -10.40
N TYR A 118 24.09 -0.84 -9.62
CA TYR A 118 23.66 -1.28 -8.28
C TYR A 118 22.14 -1.45 -8.13
N TRP A 119 21.45 -1.75 -9.22
CA TRP A 119 19.98 -1.74 -9.33
C TRP A 119 19.27 -2.38 -8.14
N GLY A 120 19.62 -3.62 -7.80
CA GLY A 120 18.98 -4.34 -6.69
C GLY A 120 19.13 -3.65 -5.33
N LEU A 121 20.33 -3.21 -4.97
CA LEU A 121 20.59 -2.52 -3.70
C LEU A 121 19.97 -1.12 -3.68
N PHE A 122 20.00 -0.42 -4.81
CA PHE A 122 19.40 0.89 -4.97
C PHE A 122 17.90 0.83 -4.64
N TYR A 123 17.13 -0.04 -5.29
CA TYR A 123 15.69 -0.12 -5.06
C TYR A 123 15.31 -0.63 -3.67
N ILE A 124 16.10 -1.52 -3.06
CA ILE A 124 15.91 -1.92 -1.65
C ILE A 124 16.06 -0.71 -0.73
N PHE A 125 17.08 0.12 -0.94
CA PHE A 125 17.31 1.33 -0.15
C PHE A 125 16.18 2.36 -0.34
N ILE A 126 15.74 2.57 -1.59
CA ILE A 126 14.59 3.42 -1.92
C ILE A 126 13.34 2.97 -1.16
N ASN A 127 13.01 1.67 -1.19
CA ASN A 127 11.81 1.15 -0.51
C ASN A 127 11.86 1.37 1.01
N ILE A 128 13.03 1.22 1.63
CA ILE A 128 13.18 1.45 3.08
C ILE A 128 12.96 2.92 3.43
N ILE A 129 13.60 3.85 2.69
CA ILE A 129 13.42 5.29 2.92
C ILE A 129 11.97 5.70 2.67
N SER A 130 11.39 5.21 1.58
CA SER A 130 10.00 5.42 1.20
C SER A 130 9.05 5.00 2.32
N LEU A 131 9.24 3.79 2.88
CA LEU A 131 8.45 3.30 4.00
C LEU A 131 8.56 4.20 5.24
N ILE A 132 9.77 4.62 5.60
CA ILE A 132 9.98 5.51 6.75
C ILE A 132 9.26 6.84 6.53
N PHE A 133 9.36 7.39 5.32
CA PHE A 133 8.75 8.65 4.95
C PHE A 133 7.22 8.57 5.01
N ILE A 134 6.60 7.57 4.38
CA ILE A 134 5.13 7.47 4.37
C ILE A 134 4.57 7.23 5.77
N LEU A 135 5.25 6.45 6.61
CA LEU A 135 4.84 6.25 8.00
C LEU A 135 4.90 7.56 8.80
N LYS A 136 5.95 8.37 8.61
CA LYS A 136 6.05 9.71 9.20
C LYS A 136 4.99 10.66 8.65
N ALA A 137 4.71 10.61 7.35
CA ALA A 137 3.67 11.45 6.74
C ALA A 137 2.28 11.14 7.31
N ILE A 138 1.94 9.85 7.47
CA ILE A 138 0.69 9.42 8.10
C ILE A 138 0.56 9.97 9.54
N ASP A 139 1.65 9.93 10.31
CA ASP A 139 1.69 10.50 11.67
C ASP A 139 1.55 12.04 11.66
N TYR A 140 2.25 12.71 10.75
CA TYR A 140 2.23 14.16 10.60
C TYR A 140 0.84 14.69 10.27
N PHE A 141 0.16 14.07 9.29
CA PHE A 141 -1.22 14.42 8.94
C PHE A 141 -2.26 13.94 9.95
N LYS A 142 -1.82 13.28 11.05
CA LYS A 142 -2.69 12.65 12.07
C LYS A 142 -3.77 11.77 11.43
N PHE A 143 -3.44 11.10 10.32
CA PHE A 143 -4.41 10.35 9.53
C PHE A 143 -4.96 9.19 10.38
N ASN A 144 -6.25 9.22 10.69
CA ASN A 144 -6.87 8.25 11.61
C ASN A 144 -8.17 7.69 11.03
N PHE A 145 -8.10 6.52 10.41
CA PHE A 145 -9.28 5.86 9.87
C PHE A 145 -10.20 5.27 10.94
N LYS A 146 -9.73 5.05 12.18
CA LYS A 146 -10.60 4.61 13.28
C LYS A 146 -11.70 5.64 13.54
N TYR A 147 -11.40 6.93 13.35
CA TYR A 147 -12.40 8.00 13.40
C TYR A 147 -13.40 7.88 12.25
N LEU A 148 -12.97 7.71 11.00
CA LEU A 148 -13.87 7.58 9.85
C LEU A 148 -14.76 6.33 9.89
N ILE A 149 -14.26 5.22 10.46
CA ILE A 149 -15.00 3.98 10.66
C ILE A 149 -16.03 4.15 11.80
N ASN A 150 -15.65 4.73 12.94
CA ASN A 150 -16.50 4.87 14.14
C ASN A 150 -17.42 6.10 14.15
N CYS A 151 -17.11 7.18 13.42
CA CYS A 151 -17.88 8.42 13.46
C CYS A 151 -19.35 8.21 13.02
N LYS A 152 -19.64 7.13 12.28
CA LYS A 152 -21.02 6.77 11.93
C LYS A 152 -21.77 5.88 12.92
N ASN A 153 -21.13 5.19 13.86
CA ASN A 153 -21.92 4.56 14.93
C ASN A 153 -22.61 5.65 15.76
N LYS A 154 -21.96 6.80 15.96
CA LYS A 154 -22.61 8.00 16.51
C LYS A 154 -23.59 8.65 15.52
N CYS A 155 -23.22 8.91 14.27
CA CYS A 155 -24.16 9.57 13.33
C CYS A 155 -25.44 8.77 13.05
N ASN A 156 -25.41 7.42 13.07
CA ASN A 156 -26.62 6.61 12.94
C ASN A 156 -27.49 6.64 14.20
N ILE A 157 -26.92 6.87 15.39
CA ILE A 157 -27.70 7.05 16.62
C ILE A 157 -28.46 8.37 16.57
N TYR A 158 -27.81 9.46 16.13
CA TYR A 158 -28.45 10.77 16.04
C TYR A 158 -29.54 10.86 14.94
N SER A 159 -29.40 10.11 13.83
CA SER A 159 -30.44 10.04 12.79
C SER A 159 -31.62 9.14 13.14
N ASN A 160 -31.41 8.12 13.99
CA ASN A 160 -32.49 7.24 14.46
C ASN A 160 -33.20 7.78 15.70
N SER A 161 -32.60 8.71 16.45
CA SER A 161 -33.28 9.42 17.55
C SER A 161 -34.19 10.53 17.07
N SER A 162 -33.93 11.14 15.90
CA SER A 162 -34.80 12.19 15.34
C SER A 162 -36.05 11.65 14.64
N THR A 163 -36.05 10.38 14.25
CA THR A 163 -37.19 9.70 13.60
C THR A 163 -38.10 8.94 14.57
N ARG A 164 -37.73 8.85 15.86
CA ARG A 164 -38.61 8.35 16.94
C ARG A 164 -39.28 9.45 17.76
N ALA A 165 -38.99 10.72 17.45
CA ALA A 165 -39.52 11.89 18.16
C ALA A 165 -40.55 12.68 17.32
N SER A 166 -41.07 12.08 16.24
CA SER A 166 -42.13 12.63 15.39
C SER A 166 -43.30 11.68 15.33
#